data_AF-A0A846XQF5-F1
#
_entry.id   AF-A0A846XQF5-F1
#
_cell.length_a   1.000
_cell.length_b   1.000
_cell.length_c   1.000
_cell.angle_alpha   90.00
_cell.angle_beta   90.00
_cell.angle_gamma   90.00
#
_symmetry.space_group_name_H-M   'P 1'
#
loop_
_entity.id
_entity.type
_entity.pdbx_description
1 polymer ?
#
loop_
_entity_poly.entity_id
_entity_poly.type
_entity_poly.pdbx_seq_one_letter_code
_entity_poly.pdbx_strand_id
1 'polypeptide(L)'
;MADDGKRPFQSQIDAAREGQLSMSFSDDIRVNAEEFVYMDRDCAAMKDRIRVYQGIAKGIANRELWGLGEDPATWPRSGKVLVQRFRDKAMGDESGNSVHAILERHYQIIDGIQELHRVIAQRYLDTDSEFASRYNEVMASAPQGFQGQQ
;
A
#
# COMPACT_ATOMS: atom_id res chain seq x y z
N MET A 1 -13.37 4.32 17.70
CA MET A 1 -13.91 2.96 17.59
C MET A 1 -13.02 2.25 16.59
N ALA A 2 -12.18 1.33 17.06
CA ALA A 2 -11.25 0.60 16.21
C ALA A 2 -12.04 -0.42 15.40
N ASP A 3 -11.90 -0.36 14.09
CA ASP A 3 -12.43 -1.38 13.19
C ASP A 3 -11.76 -2.73 13.51
N ASP A 4 -12.59 -3.75 13.51
CA ASP A 4 -12.49 -5.00 14.26
C ASP A 4 -11.61 -6.01 13.51
N GLY A 5 -10.27 -5.93 13.64
CA GLY A 5 -9.31 -6.96 13.16
C GLY A 5 -9.36 -7.34 11.66
N LYS A 6 -10.27 -6.76 10.89
CA LYS A 6 -10.53 -7.03 9.49
C LYS A 6 -9.59 -6.18 8.65
N ARG A 7 -9.07 -6.79 7.59
CA ARG A 7 -8.24 -6.08 6.62
C ARG A 7 -9.08 -4.99 5.95
N PRO A 8 -8.47 -3.84 5.58
CA PRO A 8 -9.16 -2.84 4.76
C PRO A 8 -9.84 -3.49 3.56
N PHE A 9 -11.08 -3.06 3.29
CA PHE A 9 -11.93 -3.55 2.19
C PHE A 9 -12.39 -5.02 2.27
N GLN A 10 -12.18 -5.73 3.39
CA GLN A 10 -12.56 -7.15 3.49
C GLN A 10 -14.03 -7.41 3.14
N SER A 11 -14.96 -6.60 3.66
CA SER A 11 -16.39 -6.77 3.38
C SER A 11 -16.75 -6.53 1.92
N GLN A 12 -16.08 -5.57 1.26
CA GLN A 12 -16.25 -5.31 -0.18
C GLN A 12 -15.65 -6.44 -1.02
N ILE A 13 -14.50 -6.98 -0.62
CA ILE A 13 -13.88 -8.13 -1.28
C ILE A 13 -14.80 -9.35 -1.19
N ASP A 14 -15.36 -9.62 -0.01
CA ASP A 14 -16.29 -10.72 0.19
C ASP A 14 -17.56 -10.54 -0.65
N ALA A 15 -18.16 -9.34 -0.62
CA ALA A 15 -19.32 -9.01 -1.46
C ALA A 15 -19.01 -9.12 -2.97
N ALA A 16 -17.78 -8.79 -3.38
CA ALA A 16 -17.32 -8.95 -4.76
C ALA A 16 -17.23 -10.43 -5.12
N ARG A 17 -16.63 -11.25 -4.26
CA ARG A 17 -16.51 -12.71 -4.46
C ARG A 17 -17.87 -13.39 -4.51
N GLU A 18 -18.84 -12.93 -3.72
CA GLU A 18 -20.21 -13.45 -3.69
C GLU A 18 -21.09 -12.90 -4.82
N GLY A 19 -20.66 -11.84 -5.51
CA GLY A 19 -21.39 -11.25 -6.64
C GLY A 19 -22.54 -10.36 -6.23
N GLN A 20 -22.52 -9.93 -4.97
CA GLN A 20 -23.48 -9.01 -4.39
C GLN A 20 -23.12 -7.55 -4.69
N LEU A 21 -21.91 -7.28 -5.20
CA LEU A 21 -21.54 -5.96 -5.68
C LEU A 21 -22.23 -5.66 -7.02
N SER A 22 -23.20 -4.73 -6.98
CA SER A 22 -23.72 -4.11 -8.19
C SER A 22 -22.91 -2.86 -8.51
N MET A 23 -22.24 -2.84 -9.66
CA MET A 23 -21.64 -1.63 -10.21
C MET A 23 -22.63 -1.06 -11.22
N SER A 24 -23.22 0.10 -10.90
CA SER A 24 -24.01 0.85 -11.86
C SER A 24 -23.07 1.75 -12.65
N PHE A 25 -22.83 1.37 -13.90
CA PHE A 25 -22.17 2.23 -14.86
C PHE A 25 -23.24 3.09 -15.54
N SER A 26 -23.06 4.41 -15.57
CA SER A 26 -23.83 5.26 -16.48
C SER A 26 -23.38 5.00 -17.92
N ASP A 27 -24.21 5.35 -18.92
CA ASP A 27 -23.91 5.16 -20.35
C ASP A 27 -22.56 5.79 -20.79
N ASP A 28 -22.05 6.75 -20.02
CA ASP A 28 -20.77 7.42 -20.23
C ASP A 28 -19.55 6.72 -19.59
N ILE A 29 -19.76 5.71 -18.72
CA ILE A 29 -18.68 4.99 -18.03
C ILE A 29 -18.59 3.57 -18.61
N ARG A 30 -17.64 3.35 -19.52
CA ARG A 30 -17.32 2.00 -20.00
C ARG A 30 -16.28 1.34 -19.10
N VAL A 31 -16.49 0.05 -18.79
CA VAL A 31 -15.49 -0.79 -18.13
C VAL A 31 -14.28 -0.90 -19.05
N ASN A 32 -13.16 -0.28 -18.67
CA ASN A 32 -11.93 -0.26 -19.46
C ASN A 32 -10.91 -1.26 -18.90
N ALA A 33 -10.63 -2.33 -19.66
CA ALA A 33 -9.66 -3.35 -19.28
C ALA A 33 -8.24 -2.79 -19.03
N GLU A 34 -7.86 -1.72 -19.74
CA GLU A 34 -6.56 -1.06 -19.56
C GLU A 34 -6.43 -0.44 -18.17
N GLU A 35 -7.49 0.22 -17.70
CA GLU A 35 -7.53 0.85 -16.38
C GLU A 35 -7.40 -0.19 -15.27
N PHE A 36 -8.00 -1.38 -15.44
CA PHE A 36 -7.83 -2.47 -14.47
C PHE A 36 -6.38 -2.95 -14.40
N VAL A 37 -5.69 -3.10 -15.54
CA VAL A 37 -4.27 -3.49 -15.59
C VAL A 37 -3.37 -2.40 -14.99
N TYR A 38 -3.61 -1.13 -15.34
CA TYR A 38 -2.81 -0.01 -14.82
C TYR A 38 -3.00 0.19 -13.32
N MET A 39 -4.24 0.05 -12.82
CA MET A 39 -4.50 0.09 -11.38
C MET A 39 -3.72 -0.99 -10.64
N ASP A 40 -3.72 -2.24 -11.14
CA ASP A 40 -2.98 -3.33 -10.51
C ASP A 40 -1.47 -3.05 -10.44
N ARG A 41 -0.91 -2.58 -11.57
CA ARG A 41 0.49 -2.18 -11.67
C ARG A 41 0.84 -1.07 -10.70
N ASP A 42 0.03 -0.02 -10.65
CA ASP A 42 0.31 1.16 -9.84
C ASP A 42 0.18 0.86 -8.35
N CYS A 43 -0.78 0.01 -7.96
CA CYS A 43 -0.86 -0.55 -6.62
C CYS A 43 0.42 -1.32 -6.25
N ALA A 44 0.90 -2.21 -7.13
CA ALA A 44 2.14 -2.96 -6.89
C ALA A 44 3.34 -2.02 -6.70
N ALA A 45 3.52 -1.05 -7.61
CA ALA A 45 4.64 -0.12 -7.56
C ALA A 45 4.58 0.80 -6.32
N MET A 46 3.40 1.19 -5.86
CA MET A 46 3.24 1.95 -4.62
C MET A 46 3.58 1.10 -3.38
N LYS A 47 3.14 -0.17 -3.36
CA LYS A 47 3.50 -1.12 -2.29
C LYS A 47 5.01 -1.34 -2.20
N ASP A 48 5.70 -1.45 -3.33
CA ASP A 48 7.16 -1.57 -3.37
C ASP A 48 7.85 -0.34 -2.79
N ARG A 49 7.41 0.87 -3.17
CA ARG A 49 7.92 2.13 -2.60
C ARG A 49 7.71 2.21 -1.09
N ILE A 50 6.55 1.77 -0.61
CA ILE A 50 6.28 1.70 0.83
C ILE A 50 7.30 0.80 1.54
N ARG A 51 7.60 -0.39 0.98
CA ARG A 51 8.59 -1.30 1.55
C ARG A 51 10.00 -0.70 1.58
N VAL A 52 10.38 0.06 0.55
CA VAL A 52 11.64 0.82 0.54
C VAL A 52 11.70 1.82 1.71
N TYR A 53 10.66 2.63 1.90
CA TYR A 53 10.63 3.62 2.97
C TYR A 53 10.57 3.00 4.37
N GLN A 54 9.86 1.87 4.54
CA GLN A 54 9.90 1.09 5.77
C GLN A 54 11.30 0.54 6.06
N GLY A 55 12.04 0.11 5.02
CA GLY A 55 13.44 -0.28 5.14
C GLY A 55 14.34 0.85 5.64
N ILE A 56 14.13 2.08 5.15
CA ILE A 56 14.85 3.27 5.62
C ILE A 56 14.50 3.57 7.09
N ALA A 57 13.21 3.54 7.44
CA ALA A 57 12.78 3.72 8.83
C ALA A 57 13.42 2.66 9.76
N LYS A 58 13.51 1.42 9.31
CA LYS A 58 14.23 0.36 10.04
C LYS A 58 15.71 0.64 10.19
N GLY A 59 16.36 1.15 9.15
CA GLY A 59 17.75 1.58 9.22
C GLY A 59 17.97 2.68 10.26
N ILE A 60 17.07 3.68 10.31
CA ILE A 60 17.11 4.76 11.30
C ILE A 60 16.93 4.19 12.71
N ALA A 61 15.90 3.38 12.93
CA ALA A 61 15.57 2.84 14.25
C ALA A 61 16.69 1.93 14.81
N ASN A 62 17.40 1.21 13.94
CA ASN A 62 18.41 0.22 14.33
C ASN A 62 19.86 0.74 14.30
N ARG A 63 20.10 1.97 13.82
CA ARG A 63 21.44 2.53 13.75
C ARG A 63 22.10 2.58 15.13
N GLU A 64 23.20 1.88 15.37
CA GLU A 64 23.81 1.80 16.72
C GLU A 64 24.33 3.15 17.22
N LEU A 65 25.21 3.79 16.46
CA LEU A 65 25.79 5.10 16.77
C LEU A 65 25.39 6.18 15.77
N TRP A 66 25.04 7.34 16.32
CA TRP A 66 24.60 8.55 15.63
C TRP A 66 25.64 9.67 15.69
N GLY A 67 26.55 9.66 16.67
CA GLY A 67 27.58 10.69 16.82
C GLY A 67 27.02 12.04 17.29
N LEU A 68 25.89 12.01 18.01
CA LEU A 68 25.16 13.18 18.52
C LEU A 68 25.33 13.38 20.04
N GLY A 69 26.26 12.66 20.67
CA GLY A 69 26.41 12.66 22.14
C GLY A 69 25.38 11.75 22.83
N GLU A 70 25.02 10.64 22.18
CA GLU A 70 24.09 9.64 22.68
C GLU A 70 24.67 8.71 23.75
N ASP A 71 25.98 8.80 23.99
CA ASP A 71 26.67 8.06 25.04
C ASP A 71 26.08 8.40 26.42
N PRO A 72 25.57 7.41 27.18
CA PRO A 72 25.05 7.60 28.53
C PRO A 72 26.05 8.23 29.51
N ALA A 73 27.35 8.08 29.27
CA ALA A 73 28.42 8.62 30.10
C ALA A 73 28.73 10.10 29.80
N THR A 74 28.23 10.65 28.68
CA THR A 74 28.54 12.02 28.26
C THR A 74 27.50 13.01 28.78
N TRP A 75 27.95 14.14 29.33
CA TRP A 75 27.12 15.29 29.66
C TRP A 75 27.32 16.36 28.58
N PRO A 76 26.26 16.95 28.00
CA PRO A 76 24.84 16.86 28.35
C PRO A 76 24.07 15.66 27.74
N ARG A 77 23.00 15.21 28.42
CA ARG A 77 22.14 14.08 27.99
C ARG A 77 21.21 14.38 26.81
N SER A 78 21.27 15.56 26.21
CA SER A 78 20.38 15.98 25.12
C SER A 78 20.51 15.11 23.87
N GLY A 79 21.72 14.65 23.55
CA GLY A 79 21.99 13.75 22.43
C GLY A 79 21.21 12.44 22.53
N LYS A 80 21.22 11.81 23.71
CA LYS A 80 20.44 10.59 23.98
C LYS A 80 18.94 10.78 23.76
N VAL A 81 18.38 11.88 24.27
CA VAL A 81 16.93 12.17 24.13
C VAL A 81 16.57 12.37 22.67
N LEU A 82 17.41 13.08 21.91
CA LEU A 82 17.18 13.32 20.49
C LEU A 82 17.24 12.02 19.67
N VAL A 83 18.26 11.18 19.91
CA VAL A 83 18.39 9.88 19.24
C VAL A 83 17.21 8.98 19.56
N GLN A 84 16.76 8.93 20.82
CA GLN A 84 15.58 8.14 21.19
C GLN A 84 14.34 8.60 20.40
N ARG A 85 14.08 9.90 20.33
CA ARG A 85 12.95 10.45 19.56
C ARG A 85 13.00 10.06 18.08
N PHE A 86 14.19 10.05 17.47
CA PHE A 86 14.32 9.61 16.09
C PHE A 86 14.03 8.12 15.90
N ARG A 87 14.47 7.26 16.84
CA ARG A 87 14.14 5.83 16.81
C ARG A 87 12.65 5.59 16.97
N ASP A 88 12.02 6.29 17.92
CA ASP A 88 10.59 6.18 18.18
C ASP A 88 9.79 6.59 16.96
N LYS A 89 10.10 7.76 16.37
CA LYS A 89 9.43 8.23 15.15
C LYS A 89 9.69 7.37 13.93
N ALA A 90 10.81 6.66 13.87
CA ALA A 90 11.06 5.73 12.79
C ALA A 90 10.23 4.44 12.94
N MET A 91 10.29 3.76 14.08
CA MET A 91 9.61 2.47 14.30
C MET A 91 9.05 2.22 15.71
N GLY A 92 9.57 2.88 16.75
CA GLY A 92 9.34 2.50 18.15
C GLY A 92 8.19 3.20 18.87
N ASP A 93 7.48 4.14 18.23
CA ASP A 93 6.38 4.89 18.86
C ASP A 93 5.17 3.99 19.16
N GLU A 94 4.91 3.72 20.44
CA GLU A 94 3.81 2.88 20.94
C GLU A 94 2.42 3.41 20.57
N SER A 95 2.28 4.70 20.27
CA SER A 95 1.02 5.27 19.80
C SER A 95 0.66 4.84 18.36
N GLY A 96 1.57 4.14 17.67
CA GLY A 96 1.43 3.80 16.25
C GLY A 96 1.62 5.01 15.33
N ASN A 97 2.21 6.09 15.84
CA ASN A 97 2.58 7.31 15.11
C ASN A 97 4.07 7.30 14.71
N SER A 98 4.56 6.13 14.31
CA SER A 98 5.86 5.96 13.67
C SER A 98 5.69 5.88 12.16
N VAL A 99 6.72 6.31 11.42
CA VAL A 99 6.74 6.24 9.95
C VAL A 99 6.45 4.82 9.48
N HIS A 100 7.09 3.83 10.09
CA HIS A 100 6.89 2.44 9.70
C HIS A 100 5.45 1.94 9.92
N ALA A 101 4.82 2.28 11.06
CA ALA A 101 3.45 1.87 11.36
C ALA A 101 2.43 2.54 10.42
N ILE A 102 2.61 3.84 10.14
CA ILE A 102 1.75 4.58 9.21
C ILE A 102 1.87 3.99 7.80
N LEU A 103 3.10 3.76 7.33
CA LEU A 103 3.35 3.14 6.03
C LEU A 103 2.76 1.73 5.93
N GLU A 104 2.77 0.94 7.01
CA GLU A 104 2.13 -0.38 7.02
C GLU A 104 0.61 -0.28 6.85
N ARG A 105 -0.04 0.70 7.49
CA ARG A 105 -1.48 0.95 7.30
C ARG A 105 -1.78 1.33 5.85
N HIS A 106 -0.96 2.20 5.24
CA HIS A 106 -1.11 2.53 3.82
C HIS A 106 -0.91 1.32 2.91
N TYR A 107 0.08 0.47 3.21
CA TYR A 107 0.28 -0.78 2.49
C TYR A 107 -0.99 -1.64 2.50
N GLN A 108 -1.58 -1.85 3.68
CA GLN A 108 -2.78 -2.67 3.84
C GLN A 108 -4.00 -2.10 3.08
N ILE A 109 -4.13 -0.78 3.06
CA ILE A 109 -5.18 -0.10 2.28
C ILE A 109 -5.00 -0.36 0.79
N ILE A 110 -3.78 -0.16 0.27
CA ILE A 110 -3.48 -0.36 -1.15
C ILE A 110 -3.62 -1.83 -1.54
N ASP A 111 -3.21 -2.75 -0.66
CA ASP A 111 -3.37 -4.19 -0.86
C ASP A 111 -4.85 -4.58 -0.97
N GLY A 112 -5.71 -4.03 -0.10
CA GLY A 112 -7.16 -4.25 -0.16
C GLY A 112 -7.80 -3.67 -1.43
N ILE A 113 -7.38 -2.47 -1.87
CA ILE A 113 -7.83 -1.89 -3.15
C ILE A 113 -7.44 -2.80 -4.31
N GLN A 114 -6.18 -3.25 -4.34
CA GLN A 114 -5.67 -4.13 -5.39
C GLN A 114 -6.44 -5.45 -5.44
N GLU A 115 -6.67 -6.07 -4.29
CA GLU A 115 -7.41 -7.33 -4.21
C GLU A 115 -8.86 -7.16 -4.70
N LEU A 116 -9.54 -6.10 -4.26
CA LEU A 116 -10.89 -5.79 -4.73
C LEU A 116 -10.92 -5.64 -6.26
N HIS A 117 -9.98 -4.87 -6.82
CA HIS A 117 -9.90 -4.63 -8.26
C HIS A 117 -9.64 -5.93 -9.04
N ARG A 118 -8.79 -6.82 -8.52
CA ARG A 118 -8.53 -8.15 -9.11
C ARG A 118 -9.76 -9.04 -9.10
N VAL A 119 -10.52 -9.05 -7.99
CA VAL A 119 -11.75 -9.84 -7.91
C VAL A 119 -12.79 -9.33 -8.91
N ILE A 120 -12.92 -8.02 -9.06
CA ILE A 120 -13.82 -7.41 -10.05
C ILE A 120 -13.35 -7.77 -11.47
N ALA A 121 -12.06 -7.59 -11.78
CA ALA A 121 -11.50 -7.94 -13.08
C ALA A 121 -11.74 -9.41 -13.44
N GLN A 122 -11.51 -10.33 -12.50
CA GLN A 122 -11.72 -11.75 -12.72
C GLN A 122 -13.16 -12.06 -13.13
N ARG A 123 -14.15 -11.41 -12.52
CA ARG A 123 -15.55 -11.58 -12.93
C ARG A 123 -15.80 -11.13 -14.35
N TYR A 124 -15.23 -10.01 -14.76
CA TYR A 124 -15.33 -9.55 -16.15
C TYR A 124 -14.64 -10.49 -17.13
N LEU A 125 -13.47 -11.04 -16.77
CA LEU A 125 -12.80 -12.07 -17.57
C LEU A 125 -13.69 -13.31 -17.76
N ASP A 126 -14.46 -13.68 -16.74
CA ASP A 126 -15.32 -14.86 -16.78
C ASP A 126 -16.60 -14.65 -17.60
N THR A 127 -17.10 -13.40 -17.68
CA THR A 127 -18.39 -13.09 -18.33
C THR A 127 -18.29 -12.38 -19.67
N ASP A 128 -17.17 -11.72 -19.99
CA ASP A 128 -16.99 -10.89 -21.18
C ASP A 128 -15.69 -11.25 -21.92
N SER A 129 -15.85 -11.89 -23.09
CA SER A 129 -14.72 -12.33 -23.92
C SER A 129 -13.94 -11.18 -24.57
N GLU A 130 -14.60 -10.05 -24.86
CA GLU A 130 -13.94 -8.88 -25.46
C GLU A 130 -13.06 -8.19 -24.41
N PHE A 131 -13.60 -8.00 -23.20
CA PHE A 131 -12.83 -7.55 -22.05
C PHE A 131 -11.64 -8.47 -21.77
N ALA A 132 -11.85 -9.79 -21.82
CA ALA A 132 -10.78 -10.76 -21.59
C ALA A 132 -9.65 -10.69 -22.62
N SER A 133 -9.99 -10.56 -23.91
CA SER A 133 -8.97 -10.38 -24.96
C SER A 133 -8.16 -9.12 -24.70
N ARG A 134 -8.84 -7.99 -24.45
CA ARG A 134 -8.17 -6.71 -24.26
C ARG A 134 -7.30 -6.69 -23.00
N TYR A 135 -7.80 -7.24 -21.89
CA TYR A 135 -7.06 -7.33 -20.63
C TYR A 135 -5.76 -8.11 -20.81
N ASN A 136 -5.82 -9.28 -21.46
CA ASN A 136 -4.64 -10.11 -21.70
C ASN A 136 -3.61 -9.45 -22.62
N GLU A 137 -4.06 -8.76 -23.69
CA GLU A 137 -3.20 -7.99 -24.58
C GLU A 137 -2.45 -6.87 -23.84
N VAL A 138 -3.17 -6.12 -23.00
CA VAL A 138 -2.60 -4.99 -22.25
C VAL A 138 -1.66 -5.49 -21.16
N MET A 139 -2.03 -6.57 -20.46
CA MET A 139 -1.16 -7.16 -19.44
C MET A 139 0.15 -7.69 -20.02
N ALA A 140 0.14 -8.23 -21.25
CA ALA A 140 1.33 -8.68 -21.94
C ALA A 140 2.23 -7.54 -22.46
N SER A 141 1.67 -6.35 -22.68
CA SER A 141 2.37 -5.19 -23.25
C SER A 141 2.66 -4.06 -22.24
N ALA A 142 2.11 -4.15 -21.03
CA ALA A 142 2.21 -3.10 -20.02
C ALA A 142 3.67 -2.91 -19.54
N PRO A 143 4.23 -1.68 -19.61
CA PRO A 143 5.55 -1.40 -19.06
C PRO A 143 5.53 -1.53 -17.53
N GLN A 144 6.60 -2.09 -16.97
CA GLN A 144 6.76 -2.25 -15.52
C GLN A 144 7.11 -0.89 -14.86
N GLY A 145 6.36 -0.50 -13.83
CA GLY A 145 6.65 0.68 -13.00
C GLY A 145 5.50 1.70 -12.88
N PHE A 146 5.52 2.50 -11.81
CA PHE A 146 4.53 3.55 -11.54
C PHE A 146 4.65 4.69 -12.56
N GLN A 147 3.61 4.89 -13.37
CA GLN A 147 3.54 6.01 -14.33
C GLN A 147 2.59 7.11 -13.85
N GLY A 148 2.70 7.53 -12.59
CA GLY A 148 2.04 8.76 -12.15
C GLY A 148 2.51 9.91 -13.03
N GLN A 149 1.61 10.42 -13.87
CA GLN A 149 1.86 11.63 -14.65
C GLN A 149 2.27 12.75 -13.69
N GLN A 150 3.36 13.43 -14.02
CA GLN A 150 3.82 14.64 -13.33
C GLN A 150 2.89 15.82 -13.63
#